data_AF-A0AAV4IJC0-F1
#
_entry.id   AF-A0AAV4IJC0-F1
#
_cell.length_a   1.000
_cell.length_b   1.000
_cell.length_c   1.000
_cell.angle_alpha   90.00
_cell.angle_beta   90.00
_cell.angle_gamma   90.00
#
_symmetry.space_group_name_H-M   'P 1'
#
loop_
_entity.id
_entity.type
_entity.pdbx_description
1 polymer ?
#
loop_
_entity_poly.entity_id
_entity_poly.type
_entity_poly.pdbx_seq_one_letter_code
_entity_poly.pdbx_strand_id
1 'polypeptide(L)'
;MSAAFDTINRETLLKILEDIVNEDEHRIIRFLLSNTIIDTKIIGATVKKPFFSNIGTPQGDSLSPVLFTIYLEHALKAVLPNPSTPLEKVLPREIAYADDVDFVAFQDIDIEEVGKVLEKYNLNVNVDKTEFTNLSRGETNWQTTKKVGTLIGDQEDIERRKQLSPAALVKPMPRHRRKYP
;
A
#
# COMPACT_ATOMS: atom_id res chain seq x y z
N MET A 1 -0.38 -1.57 -5.42
CA MET A 1 -0.58 -0.49 -6.44
C MET A 1 0.74 -0.23 -7.17
N SER A 2 0.85 0.79 -8.04
CA SER A 2 2.15 1.19 -8.65
C SER A 2 2.67 2.50 -8.06
N ALA A 3 3.84 2.46 -7.40
CA ALA A 3 4.53 3.62 -6.82
C ALA A 3 3.64 4.53 -5.92
N ALA A 4 2.81 3.92 -5.07
CA ALA A 4 1.69 4.58 -4.42
C ALA A 4 2.04 5.85 -3.60
N PHE A 5 3.18 5.86 -2.90
CA PHE A 5 3.64 7.04 -2.17
C PHE A 5 3.98 8.23 -3.06
N ASP A 6 4.39 7.96 -4.31
CA ASP A 6 4.84 8.99 -5.26
C ASP A 6 3.65 9.57 -6.06
N THR A 7 2.45 9.00 -5.92
CA THR A 7 1.28 9.43 -6.70
C THR A 7 0.26 10.25 -5.90
N ILE A 8 0.43 10.38 -4.59
CA ILE A 8 -0.53 11.12 -3.73
C ILE A 8 -0.68 12.57 -4.20
N ASN A 9 -1.92 13.01 -4.48
CA ASN A 9 -2.19 14.42 -4.75
C ASN A 9 -2.23 15.19 -3.42
N ARG A 10 -1.25 16.10 -3.21
CA ARG A 10 -1.14 16.86 -1.96
C ARG A 10 -2.29 17.82 -1.71
N GLU A 11 -2.87 18.40 -2.76
CA GLU A 11 -4.02 19.29 -2.61
C GLU A 11 -5.23 18.50 -2.10
N THR A 12 -5.51 17.35 -2.70
CA THR A 12 -6.58 16.44 -2.26
C THR A 12 -6.32 15.94 -0.84
N LEU A 13 -5.09 15.53 -0.52
CA LEU A 13 -4.72 15.11 0.83
C LEU A 13 -4.98 16.21 1.86
N LEU A 14 -4.56 17.45 1.59
CA LEU A 14 -4.77 18.56 2.51
C LEU A 14 -6.26 18.86 2.70
N LYS A 15 -7.10 18.75 1.66
CA LYS A 15 -8.56 18.87 1.80
C LYS A 15 -9.14 17.77 2.68
N ILE A 16 -8.73 16.51 2.48
CA ILE A 16 -9.18 15.38 3.31
C ILE A 16 -8.84 15.61 4.79
N LEU A 17 -7.68 16.22 5.07
CA LEU A 17 -7.21 16.47 6.43
C LEU A 17 -7.98 17.59 7.15
N GLU A 18 -8.63 18.52 6.45
CA GLU A 18 -9.38 19.64 7.06
C GLU A 18 -10.46 19.14 8.05
N ASP A 19 -11.07 17.99 7.76
CA ASP A 19 -12.12 17.39 8.60
C ASP A 19 -11.57 16.45 9.69
N ILE A 20 -10.26 16.19 9.72
CA ILE A 20 -9.64 15.17 10.58
C ILE A 20 -8.74 15.77 11.66
N VAL A 21 -7.98 16.81 11.31
CA VAL A 21 -6.99 17.44 12.20
C VAL A 21 -7.39 18.86 12.54
N ASN A 22 -6.78 19.44 13.58
CA ASN A 22 -7.02 20.85 13.90
C ASN A 22 -6.24 21.79 12.96
N GLU A 23 -6.58 23.08 12.98
CA GLU A 23 -5.96 24.12 12.13
C GLU A 23 -4.44 24.21 12.27
N ASP A 24 -3.89 24.04 13.48
CA ASP A 24 -2.45 24.16 13.71
C ASP A 24 -1.70 22.93 13.16
N GLU A 25 -2.24 21.74 13.37
CA GLU A 25 -1.75 20.49 12.77
C GLU A 25 -1.81 20.55 11.25
N HIS A 26 -2.93 21.03 10.68
CA HIS A 26 -3.11 21.19 9.25
C HIS A 26 -2.04 22.11 8.64
N ARG A 27 -1.77 23.25 9.28
CA ARG A 27 -0.71 24.20 8.86
C ARG A 27 0.67 23.57 8.91
N ILE A 28 0.99 22.81 9.97
CA ILE A 28 2.29 22.14 10.10
C ILE A 28 2.45 21.08 9.00
N ILE A 29 1.44 20.25 8.78
CA ILE A 29 1.47 19.22 7.73
C ILE A 29 1.65 19.88 6.35
N ARG A 30 0.88 20.94 6.06
CA ARG A 30 1.01 21.71 4.83
C ARG A 30 2.42 22.28 4.66
N PHE A 31 3.00 22.82 5.72
CA PHE A 31 4.36 23.36 5.71
C PHE A 31 5.40 22.26 5.38
N LEU A 32 5.33 21.12 6.07
CA LEU A 32 6.22 19.97 5.86
C LEU A 32 6.13 19.43 4.41
N LEU A 33 4.93 19.41 3.84
CA LEU A 33 4.69 18.97 2.47
C LEU A 33 5.02 20.04 1.41
N SER A 34 5.02 21.33 1.74
CA SER A 34 5.18 22.41 0.75
C SER A 34 6.62 22.62 0.23
N ASN A 35 7.62 22.18 0.99
CA ASN A 35 9.04 22.39 0.70
C ASN A 35 9.78 21.11 0.30
N THR A 36 9.09 20.13 -0.27
CA THR A 36 9.73 18.90 -0.73
C THR A 36 10.50 19.14 -2.03
N ILE A 37 11.82 19.28 -1.91
CA ILE A 37 12.75 19.29 -3.04
C ILE A 37 13.26 17.86 -3.26
N ILE A 38 13.08 17.34 -4.47
CA ILE A 38 13.61 16.03 -4.85
C ILE A 38 14.96 16.25 -5.53
N ASP A 39 16.04 15.78 -4.90
CA ASP A 39 17.39 15.71 -5.50
C ASP A 39 17.70 14.25 -5.88
N THR A 40 17.52 13.91 -7.16
CA THR A 40 17.81 12.57 -7.67
C THR A 40 19.32 12.40 -7.87
N LYS A 41 19.94 11.51 -7.09
CA LYS A 41 21.34 11.13 -7.29
C LYS A 41 21.45 10.01 -8.33
N ILE A 42 21.75 10.36 -9.57
CA ILE A 42 22.04 9.39 -10.64
C ILE A 42 23.53 9.04 -10.58
N ILE A 43 23.85 7.76 -10.39
CA ILE A 43 25.24 7.27 -10.36
C ILE A 43 25.86 7.49 -11.75
N GLY A 44 26.93 8.30 -11.83
CA GLY A 44 27.62 8.63 -13.08
C GLY A 44 27.16 9.91 -13.76
N ALA A 45 26.14 10.61 -13.25
CA ALA A 45 25.74 11.93 -13.74
C ALA A 45 26.38 13.05 -12.89
N THR A 46 26.97 14.04 -13.55
CA THR A 46 27.60 15.20 -12.89
C THR A 46 26.60 16.31 -12.54
N VAL A 47 25.40 16.27 -13.13
CA VAL A 47 24.40 17.34 -12.98
C VAL A 47 23.32 16.90 -12.00
N LYS A 48 23.22 17.63 -10.89
CA LYS A 48 22.06 17.61 -10.00
C LYS A 48 21.07 18.66 -10.49
N LYS A 49 19.85 18.24 -10.82
CA LYS A 49 18.75 19.17 -11.16
C LYS A 49 17.60 18.93 -10.18
N PRO A 50 17.65 19.53 -8.99
CA PRO A 50 16.56 19.43 -8.05
C PRO A 50 15.30 20.05 -8.66
N PHE A 51 14.14 19.46 -8.35
CA PHE A 51 12.84 20.00 -8.75
C PHE A 51 11.87 19.95 -7.58
N PHE A 52 10.91 20.87 -7.60
CA PHE A 52 9.79 20.86 -6.67
C PHE A 52 8.77 19.84 -7.15
N SER A 53 8.31 18.98 -6.24
CA SER A 53 7.17 18.10 -6.50
C SER A 53 5.99 18.55 -5.67
N ASN A 54 4.80 18.60 -6.28
CA ASN A 54 3.51 18.75 -5.59
C ASN A 54 2.74 17.42 -5.50
N ILE A 55 3.37 16.33 -5.94
CA ILE A 55 2.80 14.99 -5.94
C ILE A 55 3.69 14.09 -5.07
N GLY A 56 3.04 13.18 -4.37
CA GLY A 56 3.64 12.19 -3.50
C GLY A 56 3.99 12.73 -2.11
N THR A 57 4.32 11.82 -1.21
CA THR A 57 4.87 12.13 0.12
C THR A 57 6.33 11.70 0.19
N PRO A 58 7.20 12.40 0.94
CA PRO A 58 8.61 12.04 1.01
C PRO A 58 8.80 10.63 1.59
N GLN A 59 9.39 9.71 0.82
CA GLN A 59 9.70 8.37 1.32
C GLN A 59 10.83 8.43 2.37
N GLY A 60 10.65 7.73 3.49
CA GLY A 60 11.58 7.76 4.62
C GLY A 60 11.25 8.80 5.69
N ASP A 61 10.22 9.63 5.48
CA ASP A 61 9.60 10.43 6.54
C ASP A 61 8.61 9.57 7.34
N SER A 62 8.64 9.72 8.68
CA SER A 62 7.73 9.08 9.61
C SER A 62 6.26 9.47 9.44
N LEU A 63 5.97 10.66 8.90
CA LEU A 63 4.60 11.14 8.70
C LEU A 63 3.98 10.55 7.42
N SER A 64 4.79 10.26 6.40
CA SER A 64 4.32 9.79 5.09
C SER A 64 3.46 8.53 5.14
N PRO A 65 3.79 7.45 5.89
CA PRO A 65 2.94 6.26 5.99
C PRO A 65 1.54 6.56 6.55
N VAL A 66 1.45 7.46 7.52
CA VAL A 66 0.17 7.85 8.13
C VAL A 66 -0.68 8.64 7.13
N LEU A 67 -0.07 9.62 6.46
CA LEU A 67 -0.74 10.41 5.43
C LEU A 67 -1.21 9.55 4.25
N PHE A 68 -0.38 8.60 3.82
CA PHE A 68 -0.77 7.65 2.78
C PHE A 68 -1.95 6.78 3.22
N THR A 69 -1.96 6.29 4.46
CA THR A 69 -3.06 5.48 4.99
C THR A 69 -4.37 6.26 5.00
N ILE A 70 -4.36 7.51 5.47
CA ILE A 70 -5.55 8.39 5.47
C ILE A 70 -6.06 8.63 4.05
N TYR A 71 -5.13 8.91 3.12
CA TYR A 71 -5.47 9.15 1.72
C TYR A 71 -6.09 7.91 1.05
N LEU A 72 -5.47 6.75 1.27
CA LEU A 72 -5.92 5.48 0.73
C LEU A 72 -7.30 5.11 1.28
N GLU A 73 -7.52 5.22 2.58
CA GLU A 73 -8.82 5.01 3.24
C GLU A 73 -9.93 5.87 2.61
N HIS A 74 -9.64 7.15 2.37
CA HIS A 74 -10.60 8.04 1.73
C HIS A 74 -10.94 7.60 0.29
N ALA A 75 -9.94 7.16 -0.47
CA ALA A 75 -10.15 6.64 -1.82
C ALA A 75 -10.92 5.30 -1.83
N LEU A 76 -10.63 4.40 -0.89
CA LEU A 76 -11.28 3.10 -0.77
C LEU A 76 -12.77 3.22 -0.39
N LYS A 77 -13.14 4.20 0.44
CA LYS A 77 -14.56 4.51 0.71
C LYS A 77 -15.36 4.88 -0.54
N ALA A 78 -14.71 5.44 -1.56
CA ALA A 78 -15.37 5.73 -2.82
C ALA A 78 -15.56 4.48 -3.68
N VAL A 79 -14.73 3.45 -3.49
CA VAL A 79 -14.85 2.13 -4.15
C VAL A 79 -15.93 1.30 -3.48
N LEU A 80 -15.93 1.29 -2.14
CA LEU A 80 -16.78 0.44 -1.32
C LEU A 80 -17.91 1.27 -0.68
N PRO A 81 -19.13 1.28 -1.25
CA PRO A 81 -20.25 1.98 -0.63
C PRO A 81 -20.61 1.34 0.72
N ASN A 82 -21.28 2.10 1.60
CA ASN A 82 -21.64 1.62 2.95
C ASN A 82 -22.31 0.24 2.93
N PRO A 83 -22.00 -0.64 3.91
CA PRO A 83 -22.55 -1.98 3.96
C PRO A 83 -24.08 -1.95 4.07
N SER A 84 -24.72 -2.62 3.13
CA SER A 84 -26.17 -2.61 2.95
C SER A 84 -26.83 -3.84 3.56
N THR A 85 -26.09 -4.95 3.70
CA THR A 85 -26.59 -6.22 4.25
C THR A 85 -26.03 -6.51 5.65
N PRO A 86 -26.74 -7.26 6.51
CA PRO A 86 -26.20 -7.69 7.80
C PRO A 86 -24.89 -8.48 7.68
N LEU A 87 -24.73 -9.24 6.59
CA LEU A 87 -23.54 -10.04 6.34
C LEU A 87 -22.33 -9.17 5.99
N GLU A 88 -22.52 -8.14 5.15
CA GLU A 88 -21.49 -7.13 4.84
C GLU A 88 -21.05 -6.31 6.06
N LYS A 89 -21.87 -6.25 7.11
CA LYS A 89 -21.51 -5.57 8.37
C LYS A 89 -20.62 -6.42 9.26
N VAL A 90 -20.58 -7.74 9.06
CA VAL A 90 -19.83 -8.69 9.90
C VAL A 90 -18.58 -9.18 9.19
N LEU A 91 -18.60 -9.30 7.85
CA LEU A 91 -17.45 -9.73 7.08
C LEU A 91 -16.55 -8.56 6.69
N PRO A 92 -15.21 -8.70 6.81
CA PRO A 92 -14.29 -7.74 6.22
C PRO A 92 -14.49 -7.73 4.71
N ARG A 93 -14.74 -6.55 4.13
CA ARG A 93 -14.90 -6.34 2.68
C ARG A 93 -13.60 -5.95 1.99
N GLU A 94 -12.64 -5.50 2.77
CA GLU A 94 -11.30 -5.14 2.34
C GLU A 94 -10.28 -5.58 3.39
N ILE A 95 -9.11 -5.96 2.92
CA ILE A 95 -7.93 -6.22 3.73
C ILE A 95 -6.80 -5.43 3.08
N ALA A 96 -6.26 -4.45 3.80
CA ALA A 96 -5.22 -3.58 3.27
C ALA A 96 -3.95 -3.66 4.13
N TYR A 97 -2.81 -3.78 3.47
CA TYR A 97 -1.49 -3.66 4.08
C TYR A 97 -0.60 -2.78 3.20
N ALA A 98 -0.31 -1.57 3.68
CA ALA A 98 0.33 -0.53 2.88
C ALA A 98 -0.40 -0.31 1.54
N ASP A 99 0.24 -0.56 0.40
CA ASP A 99 -0.36 -0.40 -0.94
C ASP A 99 -0.96 -1.70 -1.53
N ASP A 100 -0.88 -2.80 -0.78
CA ASP A 100 -1.51 -4.07 -1.11
C ASP A 100 -2.93 -4.08 -0.54
N VAL A 101 -3.93 -4.16 -1.41
CA VAL A 101 -5.36 -4.10 -1.04
C VAL A 101 -6.06 -5.28 -1.69
N ASP A 102 -6.65 -6.12 -0.85
CA ASP A 102 -7.49 -7.23 -1.25
C ASP A 102 -8.94 -6.87 -0.97
N PHE A 103 -9.82 -7.11 -1.95
CA PHE A 103 -11.25 -7.02 -1.76
C PHE A 103 -11.85 -8.41 -1.57
N VAL A 104 -12.80 -8.52 -0.63
CA VAL A 104 -13.47 -9.78 -0.29
C VAL A 104 -14.96 -9.64 -0.59
N ALA A 105 -15.45 -10.47 -1.52
CA ALA A 105 -16.85 -10.48 -1.92
C ALA A 105 -17.32 -11.89 -2.29
N PHE A 106 -18.65 -12.07 -2.32
CA PHE A 106 -19.29 -13.30 -2.78
C PHE A 106 -19.42 -13.38 -4.31
N GLN A 107 -19.22 -12.26 -5.00
CA GLN A 107 -19.28 -12.12 -6.44
C GLN A 107 -17.98 -11.46 -6.91
N ASP A 108 -17.67 -11.67 -8.18
CA ASP A 108 -16.50 -11.06 -8.79
C ASP A 108 -16.62 -9.54 -8.74
N ILE A 109 -15.50 -8.89 -8.41
CA ILE A 109 -15.38 -7.43 -8.36
C ILE A 109 -14.79 -6.98 -9.69
N ASP A 110 -15.43 -5.99 -10.31
CA ASP A 110 -14.92 -5.35 -11.51
C ASP A 110 -13.69 -4.48 -11.17
N ILE A 111 -12.50 -5.04 -11.37
CA ILE A 111 -11.24 -4.35 -11.12
C ILE A 111 -11.05 -3.13 -12.03
N GLU A 112 -11.64 -3.11 -13.23
CA GLU A 112 -11.55 -1.94 -14.09
C GLU A 112 -12.37 -0.79 -13.52
N GLU A 113 -13.56 -1.06 -12.97
CA GLU A 113 -14.37 -0.06 -12.27
C GLU A 113 -13.65 0.47 -11.02
N VAL A 114 -13.09 -0.43 -10.21
CA VAL A 114 -12.25 -0.06 -9.06
C VAL A 114 -11.09 0.84 -9.51
N GLY A 115 -10.40 0.47 -10.58
CA GLY A 115 -9.32 1.24 -11.17
C GLY A 115 -9.75 2.66 -11.57
N LYS A 116 -10.88 2.81 -12.25
CA LYS A 116 -11.44 4.12 -12.65
C LYS A 116 -11.78 5.00 -11.44
N VAL A 117 -12.24 4.41 -10.34
CA VAL A 117 -12.51 5.17 -9.11
C VAL A 117 -11.22 5.63 -8.45
N LEU A 118 -10.23 4.74 -8.31
CA LEU A 118 -8.94 5.05 -7.68
C LEU A 118 -8.09 6.02 -8.50
N GLU A 119 -8.21 6.00 -9.83
CA GLU A 119 -7.54 6.94 -10.74
C GLU A 119 -7.94 8.39 -10.47
N LYS A 120 -9.18 8.65 -10.00
CA LYS A 120 -9.62 10.00 -9.57
C LYS A 120 -8.79 10.55 -8.40
N TYR A 121 -8.19 9.65 -7.62
CA TYR A 121 -7.28 9.97 -6.52
C TYR A 121 -5.81 9.80 -6.93
N ASN A 122 -5.52 9.68 -8.23
CA ASN A 122 -4.19 9.44 -8.76
C ASN A 122 -3.55 8.15 -8.20
N LEU A 123 -4.37 7.16 -7.81
CA LEU A 123 -3.92 5.84 -7.36
C LEU A 123 -4.07 4.84 -8.51
N ASN A 124 -2.94 4.36 -9.01
CA ASN A 124 -2.92 3.48 -10.18
C ASN A 124 -2.86 2.00 -9.75
N VAL A 125 -3.91 1.26 -10.10
CA VAL A 125 -3.97 -0.20 -9.92
C VAL A 125 -2.97 -0.87 -10.87
N ASN A 126 -2.24 -1.86 -10.35
CA ASN A 126 -1.33 -2.66 -11.16
C ASN A 126 -2.05 -3.93 -11.63
N VAL A 127 -2.68 -3.85 -12.81
CA VAL A 127 -3.49 -4.95 -13.35
C VAL A 127 -2.66 -6.23 -13.52
N ASP A 128 -1.41 -6.11 -13.99
CA ASP A 128 -0.52 -7.26 -14.20
C ASP A 128 -0.18 -8.02 -12.91
N LYS A 129 -0.21 -7.34 -11.77
CA LYS A 129 0.02 -7.93 -10.44
C LYS A 129 -1.27 -8.29 -9.72
N THR A 130 -2.43 -8.01 -10.29
CA THR A 130 -3.71 -8.29 -9.65
C THR A 130 -4.01 -9.78 -9.74
N GLU A 131 -4.28 -10.41 -8.60
CA GLU A 131 -4.56 -11.85 -8.50
C GLU A 131 -5.99 -12.09 -8.01
N PHE A 132 -6.67 -13.07 -8.60
CA PHE A 132 -8.00 -13.50 -8.19
C PHE A 132 -7.89 -14.86 -7.48
N THR A 133 -8.45 -14.95 -6.28
CA THR A 133 -8.49 -16.19 -5.49
C THR A 133 -9.93 -16.56 -5.16
N ASN A 134 -10.41 -17.68 -5.68
CA ASN A 134 -11.72 -18.20 -5.36
C ASN A 134 -11.63 -19.10 -4.10
N LEU A 135 -12.38 -18.74 -3.06
CA LEU A 135 -12.48 -19.52 -1.83
C LEU A 135 -13.72 -20.42 -1.89
N SER A 136 -13.52 -21.70 -2.19
CA SER A 136 -14.58 -22.70 -2.21
C SER A 136 -14.23 -23.90 -1.33
N ARG A 137 -15.24 -24.56 -0.75
CA ARG A 137 -15.01 -25.75 0.10
C ARG A 137 -14.55 -26.98 -0.68
N GLY A 138 -14.83 -27.03 -1.99
CA GLY A 138 -14.52 -28.16 -2.86
C GLY A 138 -13.16 -28.09 -3.52
N GLU A 139 -12.53 -26.92 -3.52
CA GLU A 139 -11.21 -26.69 -4.11
C GLU A 139 -10.18 -26.36 -3.03
N THR A 140 -8.94 -26.75 -3.26
CA THR A 140 -7.83 -26.58 -2.32
C THR A 140 -6.77 -25.60 -2.81
N ASN A 141 -6.86 -25.13 -4.06
CA ASN A 141 -5.82 -24.29 -4.69
C ASN A 141 -5.53 -23.02 -3.88
N TRP A 142 -6.57 -22.43 -3.28
CA TRP A 142 -6.47 -21.21 -2.47
C TRP A 142 -5.61 -21.39 -1.21
N GLN A 143 -5.45 -22.62 -0.71
CA GLN A 143 -4.64 -22.89 0.49
C GLN A 143 -3.17 -22.50 0.28
N THR A 144 -2.70 -22.53 -0.97
CA THR A 144 -1.32 -22.15 -1.33
C THR A 144 -1.19 -20.72 -1.84
N THR A 145 -2.29 -19.96 -1.91
CA THR A 145 -2.24 -18.54 -2.26
C THR A 145 -1.42 -17.79 -1.21
N LYS A 146 -0.49 -16.95 -1.68
CA LYS A 146 0.37 -16.14 -0.81
C LYS A 146 -0.27 -14.79 -0.52
N LYS A 147 -0.28 -14.38 0.74
CA LYS A 147 -0.67 -13.04 1.18
C LYS A 147 0.30 -12.55 2.25
N VAL A 148 0.94 -11.41 2.00
CA VAL A 148 1.90 -10.74 2.91
C VAL A 148 2.94 -11.72 3.51
N GLY A 149 3.46 -12.64 2.68
CA GLY A 149 4.49 -13.62 3.07
C GLY A 149 3.99 -14.93 3.71
N THR A 150 2.68 -15.04 3.92
CA THR A 150 1.96 -16.18 4.53
C THR A 150 1.12 -16.92 3.47
N LEU A 151 0.82 -18.20 3.66
CA LEU A 151 -0.18 -18.92 2.85
C LEU A 151 -1.56 -18.86 3.52
N ILE A 152 -2.65 -18.84 2.75
CA ILE A 152 -4.01 -18.80 3.31
C ILE A 152 -4.36 -20.10 4.05
N GLY A 153 -3.84 -21.25 3.59
CA GLY A 153 -4.02 -22.54 4.24
C GLY A 153 -3.12 -22.68 5.46
N ASP A 154 -3.73 -22.89 6.63
CA ASP A 154 -2.99 -23.00 7.90
C ASP A 154 -1.96 -24.13 7.89
N GLN A 155 -2.35 -25.32 7.42
CA GLN A 155 -1.48 -26.49 7.39
C GLN A 155 -0.31 -26.28 6.43
N GLU A 156 -0.60 -25.77 5.23
CA GLU A 156 0.36 -25.48 4.18
C GLU A 156 1.36 -24.41 4.62
N ASP A 157 0.90 -23.35 5.29
CA ASP A 157 1.77 -22.30 5.80
C ASP A 157 2.70 -22.83 6.90
N ILE A 158 2.16 -23.62 7.84
CA ILE A 158 2.95 -24.25 8.91
C ILE A 158 4.02 -25.17 8.33
N GLU A 159 3.68 -26.02 7.37
CA GLU A 159 4.62 -26.91 6.71
C GLU A 159 5.72 -26.13 5.97
N ARG A 160 5.33 -25.09 5.23
CA ARG A 160 6.26 -24.20 4.55
C ARG A 160 7.22 -23.51 5.53
N ARG A 161 6.73 -23.01 6.68
CA ARG A 161 7.58 -22.37 7.68
C ARG A 161 8.54 -23.34 8.35
N LYS A 162 8.11 -24.58 8.62
CA LYS A 162 9.00 -25.64 9.13
C LYS A 162 10.18 -25.88 8.19
N GLN A 163 9.95 -25.86 6.87
CA GLN A 163 11.00 -26.01 5.87
C GLN A 163 11.92 -24.77 5.77
N LEU A 164 11.37 -23.57 5.90
CA LEU A 164 12.14 -22.31 5.80
C LEU A 164 13.02 -22.04 7.04
N SER A 165 12.62 -22.52 8.22
CA SER A 165 13.33 -22.25 9.48
C SER A 165 14.79 -22.74 9.48
N PRO A 166 15.11 -24.00 9.07
CA PRO A 166 16.51 -24.43 8.93
C PRO A 166 17.31 -23.61 7.91
N ALA A 167 16.70 -23.23 6.79
CA ALA A 167 17.37 -22.47 5.73
C ALA A 167 17.75 -21.05 6.18
N ALA A 168 16.96 -20.43 7.07
CA ALA A 168 17.28 -19.14 7.66
C ALA A 168 18.52 -19.20 8.58
N LEU A 169 18.72 -20.31 9.30
CA LEU A 169 19.86 -20.51 10.19
C LEU A 169 21.18 -20.78 9.45
N VAL A 170 21.10 -21.33 8.24
CA VAL A 170 22.28 -21.66 7.41
C VAL A 170 22.72 -20.48 6.53
N LYS A 171 21.88 -19.44 6.37
CA LYS A 171 22.24 -18.26 5.57
C LYS A 171 23.34 -17.48 6.28
N PRO A 172 24.57 -17.36 5.72
CA PRO A 172 25.62 -16.58 6.36
C PRO A 172 25.15 -15.12 6.43
N MET A 173 25.17 -14.53 7.64
CA MET A 173 24.90 -13.11 7.81
C MET A 173 25.83 -12.30 6.87
N PRO A 174 25.31 -11.38 6.05
CA PRO A 174 26.15 -10.52 5.24
C PRO A 174 27.04 -9.71 6.17
N ARG A 175 28.35 -10.04 6.20
CA ARG A 175 29.36 -9.27 6.91
C ARG A 175 29.35 -7.85 6.35
N HIS A 176 28.70 -6.93 7.05
CA HIS A 176 28.84 -5.51 6.80
C HIS A 176 30.32 -5.18 6.94
N ARG A 177 31.02 -4.98 5.82
CA ARG A 177 32.32 -4.32 5.82
C ARG A 177 32.07 -2.89 6.29
N ARG A 178 32.27 -2.64 7.59
CA ARG A 178 32.47 -1.29 8.12
C ARG A 178 33.65 -0.69 7.36
N LYS A 179 33.38 0.13 6.36
CA LYS A 179 34.32 1.14 5.90
C LYS A 179 34.20 2.28 6.91
N TYR A 180 35.10 2.30 7.88
CA TYR A 180 35.39 3.55 8.60
C TYR A 180 36.36 4.38 7.74
N PRO A 181 36.30 5.72 7.87
CA PRO A 181 37.02 6.67 7.02
C PRO A 181 38.54 6.49 7.05
#